data_AF-A0A453QMH7-F1
#
_entry.id   AF-A0A453QMH7-F1
#
_cell.length_a   1.000
_cell.length_b   1.000
_cell.length_c   1.000
_cell.angle_alpha   90.00
_cell.angle_beta   90.00
_cell.angle_gamma   90.00
#
_symmetry.space_group_name_H-M   'P 1'
#
loop_
_entity.id
_entity.type
_entity.pdbx_description
1 polymer ?
#
loop_
_entity_poly.entity_id
_entity_poly.type
_entity_poly.pdbx_seq_one_letter_code
_entity_poly.pdbx_strand_id
1 'polypeptide(L)'
;PVARAQQETEEEEEFSYSLDAENGPAHWGDIKEEWSACGKGNMQSPIDLASPRVSLVRGLGYLNHSYHPANATIVNRGHDIMLKFEGDAGSVSIGGTPYFLRQLHWHSPTEHSVNGRRYDMELHMFHESAQGKAAVIGVFYEIGAHDAFLHKLEPYLEMIADRKDREEKMGMMDPRGARGKASVYYRYVGSLTTPPCAEGVIWTIVKRVRSVSFIHLASNTTTN
;
A
#
# COMPACT_ATOMS: atom_id res chain seq x y z
N PRO A 1 -5.06 13.93 -12.54
CA PRO A 1 -6.07 12.89 -12.22
C PRO A 1 -6.28 12.81 -10.70
N VAL A 2 -7.48 12.50 -10.21
CA VAL A 2 -7.73 12.29 -8.77
C VAL A 2 -7.40 10.84 -8.43
N ALA A 3 -6.48 10.61 -7.48
CA ALA A 3 -6.11 9.26 -7.06
C ALA A 3 -7.33 8.44 -6.58
N ARG A 4 -7.55 7.27 -7.18
CA ARG A 4 -8.63 6.32 -6.84
C ARG A 4 -8.08 4.90 -6.82
N ALA A 5 -8.72 4.01 -6.06
CA ALA A 5 -8.28 2.61 -5.96
C ALA A 5 -8.21 1.89 -7.33
N GLN A 6 -9.19 2.16 -8.20
CA GLN A 6 -9.31 1.56 -9.53
C GLN A 6 -8.33 2.16 -10.57
N GLN A 7 -7.51 3.13 -10.19
CA GLN A 7 -6.59 3.78 -11.12
C GLN A 7 -5.17 3.25 -11.03
N GLU A 8 -4.81 2.48 -10.00
CA GLU A 8 -3.54 1.75 -10.02
C GLU A 8 -3.59 0.79 -11.20
N THR A 9 -2.57 0.86 -12.07
CA THR A 9 -2.51 0.04 -13.27
C THR A 9 -2.32 -1.42 -12.89
N GLU A 10 -3.32 -2.26 -13.18
CA GLU A 10 -3.34 -3.67 -12.78
C GLU A 10 -2.43 -4.54 -13.68
N GLU A 11 -1.94 -4.01 -14.81
CA GLU A 11 -1.21 -4.79 -15.83
C GLU A 11 0.31 -4.47 -15.85
N GLU A 12 1.12 -5.37 -15.29
CA GLU A 12 2.59 -5.33 -15.39
C GLU A 12 3.17 -5.38 -16.82
N GLU A 13 2.37 -5.73 -17.84
CA GLU A 13 2.89 -5.75 -19.22
C GLU A 13 3.25 -4.33 -19.70
N GLU A 14 2.68 -3.30 -19.06
CA GLU A 14 2.88 -1.92 -19.44
C GLU A 14 3.97 -1.20 -18.63
N PHE A 15 4.32 -1.69 -17.43
CA PHE A 15 5.34 -1.08 -16.57
C PHE A 15 6.06 -2.11 -15.70
N SER A 16 7.33 -1.84 -15.38
CA SER A 16 8.19 -2.68 -14.55
C SER A 16 8.72 -1.92 -13.34
N TYR A 17 9.07 -2.65 -12.28
CA TYR A 17 9.84 -2.13 -11.14
C TYR A 17 11.36 -2.22 -11.34
N SER A 18 11.83 -2.87 -12.42
CA SER A 18 13.25 -2.93 -12.73
C SER A 18 13.79 -1.54 -13.06
N LEU A 19 14.78 -1.08 -12.28
CA LEU A 19 15.32 0.28 -12.38
C LEU A 19 15.96 0.58 -13.74
N ASP A 20 16.52 -0.44 -14.38
CA ASP A 20 17.27 -0.32 -15.63
C ASP A 20 16.40 -0.66 -16.87
N ALA A 21 15.12 -1.02 -16.69
CA ALA A 21 14.23 -1.34 -17.79
C ALA A 21 13.69 -0.09 -18.50
N GLU A 22 13.44 -0.19 -19.80
CA GLU A 22 12.84 0.90 -20.60
C GLU A 22 11.43 1.29 -20.12
N ASN A 23 10.71 0.35 -19.51
CA ASN A 23 9.43 0.57 -18.84
C ASN A 23 9.56 0.63 -17.29
N GLY A 24 10.77 0.92 -16.79
CA GLY A 24 11.09 1.02 -15.38
C GLY A 24 10.63 2.34 -14.73
N PRO A 25 10.76 2.48 -13.38
CA PRO A 25 10.22 3.63 -12.64
C PRO A 25 10.70 5.00 -13.10
N ALA A 26 11.94 5.09 -13.60
CA ALA A 26 12.50 6.34 -14.14
C ALA A 26 11.81 6.80 -15.45
N HIS A 27 11.10 5.90 -16.13
CA HIS A 27 10.51 6.10 -17.45
C HIS A 27 8.98 6.03 -17.46
N TRP A 28 8.32 5.67 -16.35
CA TRP A 28 6.85 5.53 -16.31
C TRP A 28 6.09 6.75 -16.86
N GLY A 29 6.59 7.97 -16.60
CA GLY A 29 5.97 9.20 -17.10
C GLY A 29 6.03 9.41 -18.62
N ASP A 30 6.88 8.65 -19.32
CA ASP A 30 7.09 8.72 -20.76
C ASP A 30 6.34 7.63 -21.52
N ILE A 31 5.81 6.61 -20.83
CA ILE A 31 5.12 5.46 -21.44
C ILE A 31 3.74 5.89 -21.98
N LYS A 32 2.98 6.66 -21.20
CA LYS A 32 1.63 7.13 -21.53
C LYS A 32 1.39 8.55 -21.06
N GLU A 33 0.56 9.30 -21.79
CA GLU A 33 0.24 10.70 -21.45
C GLU A 33 -0.44 10.80 -20.07
N GLU A 34 -1.34 9.87 -19.77
CA GLU A 34 -2.03 9.78 -18.47
C GLU A 34 -1.08 9.51 -17.29
N TRP A 35 0.12 8.98 -17.54
CA TRP A 35 1.14 8.67 -16.52
C TRP A 35 2.15 9.79 -16.34
N SER A 36 2.03 10.91 -17.07
CA SER A 36 2.97 12.03 -17.03
C SER A 36 3.25 12.59 -15.62
N ALA A 37 2.33 12.40 -14.67
CA ALA A 37 2.55 12.78 -13.27
C ALA A 37 3.70 12.01 -12.61
N CYS A 38 3.98 10.77 -13.04
CA CYS A 38 5.11 9.97 -12.55
C CYS A 38 6.47 10.67 -12.80
N GLY A 39 6.62 11.38 -13.92
CA GLY A 39 7.85 12.10 -14.27
C GLY A 39 7.84 13.60 -13.99
N LYS A 40 6.66 14.23 -13.96
CA LYS A 40 6.50 15.70 -13.86
C LYS A 40 5.87 16.18 -12.54
N GLY A 41 5.41 15.25 -11.70
CA GLY A 41 4.85 15.56 -10.39
C GLY A 41 5.87 16.17 -9.43
N ASN A 42 5.40 16.96 -8.48
CA ASN A 42 6.23 17.62 -7.46
C ASN A 42 5.91 17.13 -6.03
N MET A 43 4.89 16.30 -5.87
CA MET A 43 4.45 15.70 -4.61
C MET A 43 4.37 14.18 -4.79
N GLN A 44 5.43 13.59 -5.35
CA GLN A 44 5.50 12.15 -5.59
C GLN A 44 5.85 11.38 -4.32
N SER A 45 5.35 10.14 -4.28
CA SER A 45 5.64 9.12 -3.29
C SER A 45 6.33 7.93 -3.98
N PRO A 46 7.14 7.12 -3.28
CA PRO A 46 7.47 7.22 -1.85
C PRO A 46 8.51 8.32 -1.54
N ILE A 47 8.73 8.60 -0.25
CA ILE A 47 9.77 9.51 0.23
C ILE A 47 10.61 8.90 1.36
N ASP A 48 11.80 9.45 1.58
CA ASP A 48 12.56 9.22 2.81
C ASP A 48 12.02 10.08 3.96
N LEU A 49 11.57 9.43 5.02
CA LEU A 49 11.03 10.01 6.25
C LEU A 49 12.17 10.41 7.19
N ALA A 50 12.97 11.38 6.74
CA ALA A 50 14.17 11.85 7.45
C ALA A 50 13.83 12.69 8.68
N SER A 51 14.43 12.36 9.83
CA SER A 51 14.33 13.11 11.09
C SER A 51 14.44 14.64 10.95
N PRO A 52 15.41 15.23 10.21
CA PRO A 52 15.54 16.69 10.10
C PRO A 52 14.39 17.37 9.34
N ARG A 53 13.61 16.63 8.55
CA ARG A 53 12.47 17.15 7.77
C ARG A 53 11.13 16.90 8.45
N VAL A 54 11.12 16.21 9.59
CA VAL A 54 9.90 15.85 10.32
C VAL A 54 9.65 16.85 11.44
N SER A 55 8.46 17.48 11.42
CA SER A 55 7.97 18.29 12.52
C SER A 55 7.05 17.47 13.43
N LEU A 56 7.30 17.49 14.74
CA LEU A 56 6.43 16.83 15.70
C LEU A 56 5.12 17.61 15.86
N VAL A 57 4.00 17.00 15.47
CA VAL A 57 2.66 17.59 15.60
C VAL A 57 1.84 16.77 16.59
N ARG A 58 1.76 17.21 17.85
CA ARG A 58 1.00 16.51 18.91
C ARG A 58 -0.52 16.57 18.72
N GLY A 59 -1.01 17.57 17.98
CA GLY A 59 -2.44 17.79 17.75
C GLY A 59 -3.10 16.85 16.72
N LEU A 60 -2.33 16.02 16.01
CA LEU A 60 -2.90 15.08 15.03
C LEU A 60 -3.71 13.95 15.67
N GLY A 61 -3.46 13.66 16.96
CA GLY A 61 -4.18 12.63 17.71
C GLY A 61 -3.93 11.21 17.20
N TYR A 62 -4.72 10.27 17.70
CA TYR A 62 -4.69 8.88 17.25
C TYR A 62 -5.44 8.73 15.93
N LEU A 63 -5.03 7.76 15.12
CA LEU A 63 -5.83 7.35 13.97
C LEU A 63 -7.14 6.75 14.48
N ASN A 64 -8.26 7.33 14.08
CA ASN A 64 -9.59 6.88 14.45
C ASN A 64 -10.12 5.96 13.34
N HIS A 65 -10.26 4.67 13.62
CA HIS A 65 -10.70 3.69 12.64
C HIS A 65 -11.98 3.01 13.10
N SER A 66 -12.85 2.70 12.14
CA SER A 66 -14.11 2.00 12.34
C SER A 66 -14.15 0.66 11.60
N TYR A 67 -12.99 0.03 11.42
CA TYR A 67 -12.84 -1.21 10.67
C TYR A 67 -13.67 -2.37 11.25
N HIS A 68 -14.23 -3.18 10.37
CA HIS A 68 -14.96 -4.40 10.71
C HIS A 68 -14.79 -5.46 9.62
N PRO A 69 -15.11 -6.73 9.92
CA PRO A 69 -15.00 -7.81 8.94
C PRO A 69 -15.85 -7.54 7.69
N ALA A 70 -15.32 -7.92 6.53
CA ALA A 70 -15.98 -7.82 5.24
C ALA A 70 -15.49 -8.94 4.31
N ASN A 71 -16.27 -9.30 3.30
CA ASN A 71 -15.82 -10.23 2.27
C ASN A 71 -14.64 -9.65 1.51
N ALA A 72 -13.64 -10.50 1.24
CA ALA A 72 -12.45 -10.12 0.51
C ALA A 72 -12.05 -11.16 -0.54
N THR A 73 -11.36 -10.67 -1.56
CA THR A 73 -10.78 -11.44 -2.66
C THR A 73 -9.31 -11.07 -2.74
N ILE A 74 -8.44 -12.07 -2.78
CA ILE A 74 -6.99 -11.87 -2.97
C ILE A 74 -6.65 -12.06 -4.44
N VAL A 75 -5.79 -11.19 -4.94
CA VAL A 75 -5.48 -11.05 -6.36
C VAL A 75 -3.97 -10.92 -6.51
N ASN A 76 -3.39 -11.71 -7.41
CA ASN A 76 -2.02 -11.52 -7.86
C ASN A 76 -2.04 -10.59 -9.08
N ARG A 77 -1.65 -9.32 -8.93
CA ARG A 77 -1.66 -8.33 -10.02
C ARG A 77 -0.41 -8.38 -10.90
N GLY A 78 0.42 -9.40 -10.74
CA GLY A 78 1.74 -9.48 -11.35
C GLY A 78 2.77 -8.68 -10.56
N HIS A 79 2.51 -7.42 -10.21
CA HIS A 79 3.48 -6.57 -9.51
C HIS A 79 3.36 -6.58 -7.98
N ASP A 80 2.20 -6.93 -7.47
CA ASP A 80 1.98 -7.12 -6.04
C ASP A 80 0.85 -8.11 -5.77
N ILE A 81 0.72 -8.46 -4.50
CA ILE A 81 -0.46 -9.15 -3.99
C ILE A 81 -1.41 -8.12 -3.40
N MET A 82 -2.64 -8.11 -3.90
CA MET A 82 -3.73 -7.26 -3.43
C MET A 82 -4.80 -8.10 -2.70
N LEU A 83 -5.31 -7.59 -1.59
CA LEU A 83 -6.54 -8.04 -0.96
C LEU A 83 -7.59 -6.94 -1.10
N LYS A 84 -8.61 -7.20 -1.93
CA LYS A 84 -9.71 -6.29 -2.25
C LYS A 84 -10.93 -6.61 -1.41
N PHE A 85 -11.52 -5.60 -0.76
CA PHE A 85 -12.77 -5.76 -0.01
C PHE A 85 -13.98 -5.56 -0.93
N GLU A 86 -14.91 -6.52 -0.93
CA GLU A 86 -16.11 -6.53 -1.77
C GLU A 86 -17.29 -5.75 -1.16
N GLY A 87 -17.16 -5.30 0.10
CA GLY A 87 -18.19 -4.59 0.83
C GLY A 87 -17.62 -3.49 1.74
N ASP A 88 -18.43 -3.03 2.68
CA ASP A 88 -17.96 -2.08 3.69
C ASP A 88 -17.01 -2.78 4.66
N ALA A 89 -15.73 -2.42 4.64
CA ALA A 89 -14.70 -2.87 5.56
C ALA A 89 -14.44 -1.85 6.69
N GLY A 90 -15.25 -0.81 6.76
CA GLY A 90 -15.11 0.34 7.62
C GLY A 90 -14.17 1.40 7.05
N SER A 91 -13.73 2.33 7.91
CA SER A 91 -13.04 3.55 7.47
C SER A 91 -11.96 4.00 8.45
N VAL A 92 -11.17 4.98 8.03
CA VAL A 92 -10.38 5.86 8.90
C VAL A 92 -10.90 7.29 8.78
N SER A 93 -11.00 8.00 9.91
CA SER A 93 -11.37 9.41 9.92
C SER A 93 -10.13 10.30 9.96
N ILE A 94 -10.00 11.21 8.98
CA ILE A 94 -8.90 12.17 8.88
C ILE A 94 -9.51 13.57 8.76
N GLY A 95 -9.25 14.43 9.74
CA GLY A 95 -9.81 15.80 9.77
C GLY A 95 -11.35 15.81 9.75
N GLY A 96 -11.98 14.82 10.37
CA GLY A 96 -13.44 14.65 10.38
C GLY A 96 -14.02 14.03 9.09
N THR A 97 -13.21 13.81 8.06
CA THR A 97 -13.64 13.18 6.81
C THR A 97 -13.43 11.66 6.89
N PRO A 98 -14.46 10.83 6.63
CA PRO A 98 -14.30 9.38 6.54
C PRO A 98 -13.66 8.98 5.20
N TYR A 99 -12.66 8.10 5.28
CA TYR A 99 -12.02 7.44 4.14
C TYR A 99 -12.23 5.93 4.28
N PHE A 100 -13.02 5.35 3.39
CA PHE A 100 -13.43 3.95 3.43
C PHE A 100 -12.34 3.03 2.89
N LEU A 101 -12.02 1.97 3.62
CA LEU A 101 -11.00 1.00 3.23
C LEU A 101 -11.46 0.22 1.99
N ARG A 102 -10.61 0.17 0.97
CA ARG A 102 -10.92 -0.51 -0.30
C ARG A 102 -10.06 -1.74 -0.54
N GLN A 103 -8.76 -1.60 -0.31
CA GLN A 103 -7.80 -2.67 -0.55
C GLN A 103 -6.62 -2.62 0.43
N LEU A 104 -5.92 -3.74 0.52
CA LEU A 104 -4.59 -3.89 1.09
C LEU A 104 -3.67 -4.40 -0.03
N HIS A 105 -2.45 -3.90 -0.14
CA HIS A 105 -1.44 -4.53 -0.98
C HIS A 105 -0.06 -4.39 -0.35
N TRP A 106 0.89 -5.22 -0.79
CA TRP A 106 2.20 -5.30 -0.16
C TRP A 106 3.34 -5.15 -1.17
N HIS A 107 4.33 -4.33 -0.82
CA HIS A 107 5.58 -4.19 -1.57
C HIS A 107 6.75 -4.80 -0.80
N SER A 108 7.68 -5.44 -1.50
CA SER A 108 8.90 -6.01 -0.95
C SER A 108 10.09 -5.63 -1.85
N PRO A 109 11.10 -4.87 -1.36
CA PRO A 109 11.23 -4.29 -0.02
C PRO A 109 10.26 -3.11 0.22
N THR A 110 10.39 -2.39 1.34
CA THR A 110 9.60 -1.16 1.54
C THR A 110 9.87 -0.13 0.45
N GLU A 111 8.83 0.59 0.05
CA GLU A 111 8.93 1.70 -0.89
C GLU A 111 9.44 2.96 -0.16
N HIS A 112 8.88 3.26 1.01
CA HIS A 112 9.39 4.32 1.87
C HIS A 112 10.69 3.91 2.55
N SER A 113 11.44 4.91 2.98
CA SER A 113 12.60 4.74 3.85
C SER A 113 12.50 5.64 5.07
N VAL A 114 13.23 5.29 6.13
CA VAL A 114 13.34 6.09 7.35
C VAL A 114 14.81 6.37 7.61
N ASN A 115 15.23 7.63 7.43
CA ASN A 115 16.64 8.04 7.48
C ASN A 115 17.50 7.19 6.53
N GLY A 116 17.01 6.97 5.31
CA GLY A 116 17.67 6.19 4.27
C GLY A 116 17.62 4.66 4.44
N ARG A 117 17.05 4.14 5.54
CA ARG A 117 16.86 2.69 5.73
C ARG A 117 15.53 2.24 5.14
N ARG A 118 15.57 1.22 4.28
CA ARG A 118 14.39 0.43 3.87
C ARG A 118 14.22 -0.77 4.80
N TYR A 119 12.98 -1.23 4.94
CA TYR A 119 12.65 -2.47 5.65
C TYR A 119 12.27 -3.57 4.65
N ASP A 120 11.95 -4.76 5.17
CA ASP A 120 11.79 -5.96 4.34
C ASP A 120 10.46 -5.98 3.56
N MET A 121 9.40 -5.35 4.05
CA MET A 121 8.12 -5.26 3.34
C MET A 121 7.26 -4.10 3.85
N GLU A 122 6.43 -3.53 2.99
CA GLU A 122 5.49 -2.47 3.29
C GLU A 122 4.07 -2.88 2.92
N LEU A 123 3.14 -2.85 3.88
CA LEU A 123 1.71 -2.90 3.61
C LEU A 123 1.21 -1.50 3.30
N HIS A 124 0.42 -1.35 2.25
CA HIS A 124 -0.41 -0.19 1.99
C HIS A 124 -1.88 -0.53 2.20
N MET A 125 -2.55 0.20 3.09
CA MET A 125 -4.00 0.15 3.26
C MET A 125 -4.62 1.34 2.52
N PHE A 126 -5.21 1.11 1.36
CA PHE A 126 -5.79 2.16 0.53
C PHE A 126 -7.22 2.49 0.94
N HIS A 127 -7.51 3.78 1.07
CA HIS A 127 -8.83 4.29 1.42
C HIS A 127 -9.29 5.38 0.47
N GLU A 128 -10.61 5.49 0.31
CA GLU A 128 -11.24 6.53 -0.50
C GLU A 128 -12.40 7.18 0.24
N SER A 129 -12.45 8.51 0.23
CA SER A 129 -13.59 9.28 0.75
C SER A 129 -14.77 9.27 -0.23
N ALA A 130 -15.96 9.70 0.23
CA ALA A 130 -17.14 9.83 -0.64
C ALA A 130 -16.94 10.82 -1.80
N GLN A 131 -15.97 11.73 -1.70
CA GLN A 131 -15.60 12.68 -2.75
C GLN A 131 -14.47 12.17 -3.65
N GLY A 132 -14.07 10.90 -3.52
CA GLY A 132 -13.01 10.31 -4.33
C GLY A 132 -11.59 10.72 -3.94
N LYS A 133 -11.38 11.37 -2.78
CA LYS A 133 -10.03 11.65 -2.27
C LYS A 133 -9.42 10.41 -1.67
N ALA A 134 -8.14 10.16 -1.95
CA ALA A 134 -7.39 9.01 -1.45
C ALA A 134 -6.66 9.29 -0.12
N ALA A 135 -6.56 8.26 0.71
CA ALA A 135 -5.66 8.21 1.85
C ALA A 135 -5.07 6.81 1.99
N VAL A 136 -3.76 6.73 2.25
CA VAL A 136 -3.05 5.46 2.41
C VAL A 136 -2.42 5.38 3.80
N ILE A 137 -2.55 4.21 4.43
CA ILE A 137 -1.84 3.89 5.67
C ILE A 137 -0.76 2.87 5.35
N GLY A 138 0.50 3.26 5.51
CA GLY A 138 1.66 2.38 5.34
C GLY A 138 2.07 1.72 6.65
N VAL A 139 2.40 0.42 6.61
CA VAL A 139 2.92 -0.35 7.76
C VAL A 139 4.17 -1.11 7.35
N PHE A 140 5.28 -0.84 8.01
CA PHE A 140 6.55 -1.54 7.77
C PHE A 140 6.61 -2.88 8.47
N TYR A 141 7.30 -3.82 7.82
CA TYR A 141 7.61 -5.15 8.32
C TYR A 141 9.11 -5.41 8.25
N GLU A 142 9.62 -6.14 9.25
CA GLU A 142 10.96 -6.72 9.26
C GLU A 142 10.88 -8.23 9.45
N ILE A 143 11.85 -8.97 8.91
CA ILE A 143 11.99 -10.40 9.12
C ILE A 143 12.04 -10.69 10.62
N GLY A 144 11.15 -11.57 11.08
CA GLY A 144 11.09 -11.96 12.48
C GLY A 144 9.97 -12.94 12.77
N ALA A 145 9.29 -12.71 13.88
CA ALA A 145 8.15 -13.53 14.29
C ALA A 145 7.04 -13.51 13.25
N HIS A 146 6.29 -14.60 13.24
CA HIS A 146 5.14 -14.78 12.38
C HIS A 146 4.01 -13.77 12.66
N ASP A 147 3.41 -13.22 11.60
CA ASP A 147 2.28 -12.30 11.68
C ASP A 147 0.94 -13.02 11.54
N ALA A 148 0.08 -12.93 12.55
CA ALA A 148 -1.18 -13.65 12.57
C ALA A 148 -2.18 -13.23 11.47
N PHE A 149 -2.05 -12.03 10.90
CA PHE A 149 -2.90 -11.64 9.77
C PHE A 149 -2.36 -12.24 8.46
N LEU A 150 -1.05 -12.14 8.22
CA LEU A 150 -0.42 -12.70 7.02
C LEU A 150 -0.59 -14.22 6.94
N HIS A 151 -0.54 -14.92 8.08
CA HIS A 151 -0.79 -16.37 8.14
C HIS A 151 -2.09 -16.80 7.48
N LYS A 152 -3.14 -16.00 7.68
CA LYS A 152 -4.47 -16.29 7.15
C LYS A 152 -4.49 -16.19 5.63
N LEU A 153 -3.52 -15.48 5.06
CA LEU A 153 -3.35 -15.34 3.62
C LEU A 153 -2.56 -16.52 3.03
N GLU A 154 -1.70 -17.21 3.79
CA GLU A 154 -0.79 -18.26 3.27
C GLU A 154 -1.47 -19.29 2.35
N PRO A 155 -2.61 -19.91 2.72
CA PRO A 155 -3.23 -20.91 1.85
C PRO A 155 -3.68 -20.33 0.51
N TYR A 156 -4.07 -19.06 0.49
CA TYR A 156 -4.51 -18.37 -0.71
C TYR A 156 -3.34 -17.84 -1.53
N LEU A 157 -2.26 -17.42 -0.87
CA LEU A 157 -1.00 -17.03 -1.53
C LEU A 157 -0.46 -18.20 -2.35
N GLU A 158 -0.44 -19.41 -1.79
CA GLU A 158 -0.04 -20.62 -2.53
C GLU A 158 -0.93 -20.90 -3.73
N MET A 159 -2.23 -20.57 -3.64
CA MET A 159 -3.16 -20.71 -4.76
C MET A 159 -2.91 -19.68 -5.85
N ILE A 160 -2.56 -18.42 -5.53
CA ILE A 160 -2.40 -17.36 -6.55
C ILE A 160 -0.96 -17.16 -7.04
N ALA A 161 0.03 -17.76 -6.38
CA ALA A 161 1.44 -17.52 -6.67
C ALA A 161 1.89 -17.99 -8.07
N ASP A 162 1.22 -18.98 -8.65
CA ASP A 162 1.65 -19.61 -9.91
C ASP A 162 1.18 -18.88 -11.18
N ARG A 163 0.24 -17.93 -11.06
CA ARG A 163 -0.38 -17.25 -12.20
C ARG A 163 -0.71 -15.80 -11.90
N LYS A 164 -0.26 -14.92 -12.79
CA LYS A 164 -0.72 -13.52 -12.86
C LYS A 164 -2.24 -13.47 -13.12
N ASP A 165 -2.88 -12.44 -12.57
CA ASP A 165 -4.32 -12.15 -12.64
C ASP A 165 -5.21 -13.24 -12.04
N ARG A 166 -4.63 -14.13 -11.23
CA ARG A 166 -5.40 -15.12 -10.48
C ARG A 166 -6.02 -14.47 -9.25
N GLU A 167 -7.33 -14.66 -9.11
CA GLU A 167 -8.11 -14.20 -7.98
C GLU A 167 -8.66 -15.39 -7.18
N GLU A 168 -8.67 -15.27 -5.86
CA GLU A 168 -9.28 -16.27 -4.98
C GLU A 168 -10.14 -15.59 -3.91
N LYS A 169 -11.37 -16.10 -3.72
CA LYS A 169 -12.29 -15.58 -2.71
C LYS A 169 -11.92 -16.10 -1.33
N MET A 170 -11.65 -15.17 -0.40
CA MET A 170 -11.26 -15.51 0.97
C MET A 170 -12.45 -15.58 1.94
N GLY A 171 -13.60 -15.04 1.55
CA GLY A 171 -14.72 -14.84 2.46
C GLY A 171 -14.44 -13.70 3.44
N MET A 172 -14.96 -13.79 4.67
CA MET A 172 -14.88 -12.70 5.65
C MET A 172 -13.46 -12.52 6.21
N MET A 173 -12.86 -11.37 5.93
CA MET A 173 -11.56 -10.96 6.46
C MET A 173 -11.71 -9.76 7.39
N ASP A 174 -10.96 -9.76 8.50
CA ASP A 174 -10.97 -8.68 9.49
C ASP A 174 -9.73 -7.76 9.33
N PRO A 175 -9.89 -6.56 8.72
CA PRO A 175 -8.76 -5.64 8.47
C PRO A 175 -8.13 -5.07 9.74
N ARG A 176 -8.78 -5.22 10.91
CA ARG A 176 -8.17 -4.83 12.20
C ARG A 176 -6.88 -5.60 12.48
N GLY A 177 -6.74 -6.80 11.93
CA GLY A 177 -5.51 -7.60 12.03
C GLY A 177 -4.32 -7.01 11.25
N ALA A 178 -4.57 -6.27 10.17
CA ALA A 178 -3.53 -5.71 9.28
C ALA A 178 -3.01 -4.34 9.75
N ARG A 179 -3.84 -3.54 10.41
CA ARG A 179 -3.52 -2.15 10.81
C ARG A 179 -2.36 -2.01 11.80
N GLY A 180 -2.19 -2.97 12.70
CA GLY A 180 -1.26 -2.86 13.84
C GLY A 180 -1.64 -1.75 14.85
N LYS A 181 -0.72 -1.48 15.79
CA LYS A 181 -0.87 -0.40 16.79
C LYS A 181 -0.25 0.90 16.25
N ALA A 182 -1.09 1.84 15.80
CA ALA A 182 -0.67 3.12 15.23
C ALA A 182 -0.74 4.29 16.23
N SER A 183 0.06 4.23 17.31
CA SER A 183 0.13 5.33 18.29
C SER A 183 1.05 6.47 17.86
N VAL A 184 1.99 6.20 16.94
CA VAL A 184 2.91 7.18 16.37
C VAL A 184 3.02 6.92 14.87
N TYR A 185 2.90 7.97 14.07
CA TYR A 185 2.94 7.90 12.62
C TYR A 185 3.51 9.18 12.02
N TYR A 186 4.00 9.07 10.79
CA TYR A 186 4.32 10.20 9.91
C TYR A 186 3.09 10.53 9.06
N ARG A 187 2.91 11.80 8.71
CA ARG A 187 1.81 12.28 7.87
C ARG A 187 2.35 13.24 6.84
N TYR A 188 2.02 13.03 5.58
CA TYR A 188 2.33 13.96 4.48
C TYR A 188 1.30 13.82 3.35
N VAL A 189 1.36 14.74 2.38
CA VAL A 189 0.58 14.66 1.13
C VAL A 189 1.55 14.28 0.02
N GLY A 190 1.22 13.23 -0.73
CA GLY A 190 2.05 12.67 -1.79
C GLY A 190 1.21 12.16 -2.97
N SER A 191 1.64 11.06 -3.58
CA SER A 191 0.98 10.44 -4.74
C SER A 191 0.69 8.95 -4.52
N LEU A 192 0.05 8.32 -5.51
CA LEU A 192 0.17 6.87 -5.72
C LEU A 192 1.64 6.53 -6.04
N THR A 193 2.10 5.35 -5.61
CA THR A 193 3.47 4.87 -5.87
C THR A 193 3.58 4.04 -7.15
N THR A 194 2.45 3.77 -7.81
CA THR A 194 2.36 3.15 -9.13
C THR A 194 1.70 4.10 -10.13
N PRO A 195 1.90 3.88 -11.45
CA PRO A 195 1.18 4.63 -12.47
C PRO A 195 -0.34 4.61 -12.25
N PRO A 196 -1.04 5.76 -12.45
CA PRO A 196 -0.59 7.01 -13.07
C PRO A 196 0.08 8.00 -12.10
N CYS A 197 0.53 7.57 -10.92
CA CYS A 197 1.21 8.39 -9.92
C CYS A 197 0.45 9.67 -9.52
N ALA A 198 -0.88 9.55 -9.42
CA ALA A 198 -1.77 10.66 -9.12
C ALA A 198 -1.47 11.27 -7.75
N GLU A 199 -1.26 12.60 -7.70
CA GLU A 199 -0.97 13.36 -6.48
C GLU A 199 -2.23 13.66 -5.63
N GLY A 200 -2.00 14.18 -4.43
CA GLY A 200 -3.06 14.55 -3.48
C GLY A 200 -3.45 13.42 -2.52
N VAL A 201 -2.65 12.37 -2.44
CA VAL A 201 -2.85 11.23 -1.54
C VAL A 201 -2.40 11.61 -0.14
N ILE A 202 -3.26 11.42 0.86
CA ILE A 202 -2.88 11.60 2.27
C ILE A 202 -2.18 10.33 2.76
N TRP A 203 -0.88 10.42 2.99
CA TRP A 203 -0.08 9.30 3.50
C TRP A 203 0.04 9.31 5.01
N THR A 204 -0.14 8.14 5.61
CA THR A 204 0.05 7.90 7.05
C THR A 204 0.97 6.70 7.25
N ILE A 205 2.23 6.92 7.60
CA ILE A 205 3.19 5.82 7.78
C ILE A 205 3.31 5.49 9.27
N VAL A 206 2.86 4.31 9.67
CA VAL A 206 2.92 3.85 11.06
C VAL A 206 4.39 3.62 11.44
N LYS A 207 4.85 4.31 12.50
CA LYS A 207 6.25 4.24 12.92
C LYS A 207 6.64 2.87 13.49
N ARG A 208 5.68 2.13 14.05
CA ARG A 208 5.94 0.82 14.64
C ARG A 208 6.06 -0.24 13.55
N VAL A 209 7.26 -0.81 13.44
CA VAL A 209 7.57 -1.92 12.56
C VAL A 209 6.94 -3.21 13.11
N ARG A 210 6.31 -4.00 12.23
CA ARG A 210 5.78 -5.34 12.50
C ARG A 210 6.80 -6.41 12.09
N SER A 211 6.54 -7.64 12.48
CA SER A 211 7.36 -8.78 12.02
C SER A 211 6.66 -9.52 10.90
N VAL A 212 7.43 -10.07 9.97
CA VAL A 212 6.99 -10.98 8.92
C VAL A 212 7.93 -12.20 8.91
N SER A 213 7.41 -13.41 8.69
CA SER A 213 8.28 -14.58 8.54
C SER A 213 8.88 -14.63 7.13
N PHE A 214 10.03 -15.28 6.98
CA PHE A 214 10.71 -15.42 5.70
C PHE A 214 9.81 -16.05 4.60
N ILE A 215 8.95 -17.00 4.97
CA ILE A 215 8.03 -17.69 4.05
C ILE A 215 7.01 -16.71 3.43
N HIS A 216 6.49 -15.77 4.23
CA HIS A 216 5.57 -14.75 3.73
C HIS A 216 6.25 -13.75 2.79
N LEU A 217 7.51 -13.40 3.05
CA LEU A 217 8.25 -12.52 2.16
C LEU A 217 8.50 -13.18 0.81
N ALA A 218 8.92 -14.45 0.81
CA ALA A 218 9.22 -15.20 -0.41
C ALA A 218 7.99 -15.47 -1.30
N SER A 219 6.77 -15.43 -0.73
CA SER A 219 5.52 -15.57 -1.47
C SER A 219 4.96 -14.23 -1.99
N ASN A 220 5.47 -13.10 -1.49
CA ASN A 220 5.10 -11.76 -1.91
C ASN A 220 6.16 -11.10 -2.82
N THR A 221 7.24 -11.82 -3.14
CA THR A 221 8.14 -11.44 -4.24
C THR A 221 7.54 -11.97 -5.53
N THR A 222 6.58 -11.25 -6.08
CA THR A 222 6.29 -11.34 -7.50
C THR A 222 7.49 -10.80 -8.28
N THR A 223 8.38 -11.73 -8.65
CA THR A 223 9.51 -11.57 -9.58
C THR A 223 10.70 -10.69 -9.17
N ASN A 224 11.85 -11.35 -8.99
CA ASN A 224 13.13 -10.89 -9.54
C ASN A 224 13.27 -11.49 -10.94
#